data_AF-A0A954MUI6-F1
#
_entry.id   AF-A0A954MUI6-F1
#
_cell.length_a   1.000
_cell.length_b   1.000
_cell.length_c   1.000
_cell.angle_alpha   90.00
_cell.angle_beta   90.00
_cell.angle_gamma   90.00
#
_symmetry.space_group_name_H-M   'P 1'
#
loop_
_entity.id
_entity.type
_entity.pdbx_description
1 polymer ?
#
loop_
_entity_poly.entity_id
_entity_poly.type
_entity_poly.pdbx_seq_one_letter_code
_entity_poly.pdbx_strand_id
1 'polypeptide(L)'
;MLAGIPRRTISSGFFRVQMLIVLGLGFLGFLANQSFVTPPQSPSETNLLNLRAILCIALGIIAFLGSVFWTLERRAGATRILLGTTALSLITLAISAVVTNPPAAGADSPNFGGIPLLLINDLTGTLLLGGALTGMLLGHSYLTTPTMSISPLSRINLYFGIGAILKGILCTAVLFLGLRTSLSVMTGTMLALRTLAGILSPLILSLMTWQILKYKNTQAATGVLFVGVILTFIGELVAAILQQELHLPL
;
A
#
# COMPACT_ATOMS: atom_id res chain seq x y z
N MET A 1 6.91 -1.32 -6.96
CA MET A 1 8.25 -0.77 -6.63
C MET A 1 9.40 -1.78 -6.80
N LEU A 2 9.29 -2.99 -6.25
CA LEU A 2 10.38 -3.99 -6.28
C LEU A 2 10.83 -4.45 -7.68
N ALA A 3 9.96 -4.31 -8.70
CA ALA A 3 10.28 -4.70 -10.06
C ALA A 3 11.37 -3.82 -10.72
N GLY A 4 11.49 -2.55 -10.33
CA GLY A 4 12.40 -1.55 -10.94
C GLY A 4 13.79 -1.43 -10.28
N ILE A 5 14.09 -2.27 -9.29
CA ILE A 5 15.34 -2.20 -8.53
C ILE A 5 16.31 -3.26 -9.03
N PRO A 6 17.62 -2.96 -9.18
CA PRO A 6 18.63 -3.96 -9.55
C PRO A 6 18.71 -5.05 -8.47
N ARG A 7 18.09 -6.21 -8.75
CA ARG A 7 17.92 -7.31 -7.78
C ARG A 7 19.22 -8.04 -7.44
N ARG A 8 20.28 -7.82 -8.23
CA ARG A 8 21.59 -8.42 -8.03
C ARG A 8 22.37 -7.81 -6.86
N THR A 9 22.00 -6.59 -6.43
CA THR A 9 22.74 -5.83 -5.41
C THR A 9 22.11 -5.88 -4.02
N ILE A 10 21.02 -6.64 -3.85
CA ILE A 10 20.25 -6.74 -2.60
C ILE A 10 20.31 -8.18 -2.10
N SER A 11 20.37 -8.37 -0.78
CA SER A 11 20.45 -9.70 -0.16
C SER A 11 19.18 -10.51 -0.40
N SER A 12 19.34 -11.83 -0.50
CA SER A 12 18.21 -12.78 -0.54
C SER A 12 17.33 -12.70 0.71
N GLY A 13 17.93 -12.37 1.86
CA GLY A 13 17.22 -12.17 3.14
C GLY A 13 16.16 -11.09 3.08
N PHE A 14 16.43 -9.95 2.44
CA PHE A 14 15.45 -8.87 2.27
C PHE A 14 14.20 -9.35 1.52
N PHE A 15 14.38 -10.04 0.39
CA PHE A 15 13.27 -10.55 -0.41
C PHE A 15 12.47 -11.65 0.32
N ARG A 16 13.14 -12.45 1.14
CA ARG A 16 12.49 -13.44 2.00
C ARG A 16 11.56 -12.77 3.00
N VAL A 17 12.03 -11.73 3.70
CA VAL A 17 11.20 -10.98 4.66
C VAL A 17 10.00 -10.34 3.97
N GLN A 18 10.19 -9.75 2.79
CA GLN A 18 9.09 -9.21 2.00
C GLN A 18 8.03 -10.26 1.67
N MET A 19 8.45 -11.47 1.28
CA MET A 19 7.53 -12.57 1.00
C MET A 19 6.76 -13.03 2.24
N LEU A 20 7.40 -13.09 3.41
CA LEU A 20 6.73 -13.42 4.66
C LEU A 20 5.69 -12.35 5.07
N ILE A 21 5.95 -11.08 4.77
CA ILE A 21 4.99 -9.99 4.99
C ILE A 21 3.80 -10.14 4.05
N VAL A 22 4.02 -10.43 2.77
CA VAL A 22 2.93 -10.70 1.82
C VAL A 22 2.09 -11.91 2.24
N LEU A 23 2.73 -12.97 2.76
CA LEU A 23 2.04 -14.12 3.35
C LEU A 23 1.14 -13.69 4.52
N GLY A 24 1.68 -12.92 5.47
CA GLY A 24 0.93 -12.41 6.62
C GLY A 24 -0.26 -11.53 6.20
N LEU A 25 -0.06 -10.61 5.25
CA LEU A 25 -1.11 -9.76 4.71
C LEU A 25 -2.17 -10.54 3.94
N GLY A 26 -1.78 -11.56 3.17
CA GLY A 26 -2.71 -12.45 2.47
C GLY A 26 -3.59 -13.23 3.45
N PHE A 27 -3.01 -13.74 4.53
CA PHE A 27 -3.75 -14.42 5.59
C PHE A 27 -4.71 -13.47 6.33
N LEU A 28 -4.24 -12.27 6.70
CA LEU A 28 -5.10 -11.24 7.32
C LEU A 28 -6.23 -10.81 6.38
N GLY A 29 -5.96 -10.66 5.08
CA GLY A 29 -6.97 -10.34 4.08
C GLY A 29 -8.04 -11.43 3.94
N PHE A 30 -7.63 -12.70 4.04
CA PHE A 30 -8.58 -13.83 4.09
C PHE A 30 -9.47 -13.78 5.34
N LEU A 31 -8.90 -13.54 6.53
CA LEU A 31 -9.66 -13.42 7.76
C LEU A 31 -10.62 -12.22 7.72
N ALA A 32 -10.16 -11.08 7.24
CA ALA A 32 -10.99 -9.88 7.07
C ALA A 32 -12.16 -10.13 6.09
N ASN A 33 -11.95 -10.99 5.08
CA ASN A 33 -13.00 -11.44 4.17
C ASN A 33 -13.98 -12.44 4.80
N GLN A 34 -13.74 -12.96 5.99
CA GLN A 34 -14.74 -13.79 6.70
C GLN A 34 -15.50 -13.01 7.76
N SER A 35 -14.94 -11.92 8.26
CA SER A 35 -15.54 -11.06 9.29
C SER A 35 -16.72 -10.20 8.80
N PHE A 36 -17.44 -10.60 7.76
CA PHE A 36 -18.52 -9.79 7.18
C PHE A 36 -19.65 -9.54 8.18
N VAL A 37 -19.87 -8.26 8.47
CA VAL A 37 -20.96 -7.74 9.31
C VAL A 37 -22.28 -7.67 8.52
N THR A 38 -22.23 -7.62 7.19
CA THR A 38 -23.40 -7.56 6.32
C THR A 38 -23.54 -8.84 5.50
N PRO A 39 -24.67 -9.58 5.62
CA PRO A 39 -24.87 -10.79 4.84
C PRO A 39 -24.97 -10.46 3.34
N PRO A 40 -24.39 -11.29 2.45
CA PRO A 40 -24.40 -11.05 1.01
C PRO A 40 -25.84 -11.08 0.48
N GLN A 41 -26.23 -10.06 -0.29
CA GLN A 41 -27.61 -9.88 -0.74
C GLN A 41 -27.88 -10.52 -2.10
N SER A 42 -26.83 -10.84 -2.87
CA SER A 42 -26.94 -11.47 -4.19
C SER A 42 -26.01 -12.69 -4.38
N PRO A 43 -26.37 -13.66 -5.25
CA PRO A 43 -25.51 -14.78 -5.63
C PRO A 43 -24.22 -14.34 -6.36
N SER A 44 -24.25 -13.17 -7.01
CA SER A 44 -23.07 -12.59 -7.66
C SER A 44 -22.05 -12.07 -6.65
N GLU A 45 -22.50 -11.45 -5.55
CA GLU A 45 -21.62 -10.98 -4.49
C GLU A 45 -20.94 -12.14 -3.75
N THR A 46 -21.69 -13.21 -3.41
CA THR A 46 -21.08 -14.40 -2.77
C THR A 46 -19.97 -15.01 -3.62
N ASN A 47 -20.14 -15.08 -4.94
CA ASN A 47 -19.11 -15.57 -5.85
C ASN A 47 -17.86 -14.67 -5.87
N LEU A 48 -18.03 -13.35 -5.88
CA LEU A 48 -16.90 -12.41 -5.83
C LEU A 48 -16.17 -12.46 -4.49
N LEU A 49 -16.90 -12.63 -3.39
CA LEU A 49 -16.34 -12.79 -2.05
C LEU A 49 -15.52 -14.08 -1.91
N ASN A 50 -16.05 -15.19 -2.43
CA ASN A 50 -15.35 -16.47 -2.46
C ASN A 50 -14.10 -16.41 -3.33
N LEU A 51 -14.20 -15.77 -4.50
CA LEU A 51 -13.06 -15.57 -5.39
C LEU A 51 -11.98 -14.71 -4.72
N ARG A 52 -12.35 -13.65 -4.01
CA ARG A 52 -11.41 -12.84 -3.21
C ARG A 52 -10.70 -13.67 -2.14
N ALA A 53 -11.42 -14.51 -1.39
CA ALA A 53 -10.85 -15.43 -0.41
C ALA A 53 -9.82 -16.37 -1.04
N ILE A 54 -10.18 -16.99 -2.16
CA ILE A 54 -9.29 -17.91 -2.89
C ILE A 54 -8.03 -17.20 -3.33
N LEU A 55 -8.13 -15.98 -3.85
CA LEU A 55 -6.97 -15.18 -4.24
C LEU A 55 -6.08 -14.81 -3.05
N CYS A 56 -6.64 -14.47 -1.90
CA CYS A 56 -5.88 -14.21 -0.67
C CYS A 56 -5.11 -15.45 -0.20
N ILE A 57 -5.73 -16.63 -0.25
CA ILE A 57 -5.06 -17.90 0.07
C ILE A 57 -3.95 -18.19 -0.96
N ALA A 58 -4.25 -18.05 -2.24
CA ALA A 58 -3.28 -18.28 -3.33
C ALA A 58 -2.08 -17.33 -3.20
N LEU A 59 -2.30 -16.06 -2.86
CA LEU A 59 -1.25 -15.09 -2.53
C LEU A 59 -0.37 -15.60 -1.38
N GLY A 60 -0.99 -16.09 -0.31
CA GLY A 60 -0.26 -16.67 0.82
C GLY A 60 0.62 -17.85 0.40
N ILE A 61 0.06 -18.82 -0.31
CA ILE A 61 0.79 -20.01 -0.77
C ILE A 61 1.97 -19.62 -1.68
N ILE A 62 1.73 -18.75 -2.67
CA ILE A 62 2.77 -18.30 -3.61
C ILE A 62 3.85 -17.50 -2.87
N ALA A 63 3.47 -16.68 -1.89
CA ALA A 63 4.44 -15.93 -1.08
C ALA A 63 5.28 -16.85 -0.18
N PHE A 64 4.68 -17.89 0.40
CA PHE A 64 5.41 -18.91 1.15
C PHE A 64 6.41 -19.65 0.26
N LEU A 65 5.98 -20.12 -0.92
CA LEU A 65 6.88 -20.72 -1.90
C LEU A 65 7.98 -19.74 -2.31
N GLY A 66 7.64 -18.48 -2.57
CA GLY A 66 8.61 -17.41 -2.86
C GLY A 66 9.67 -17.29 -1.77
N SER A 67 9.27 -17.30 -0.50
CA SER A 67 10.17 -17.26 0.66
C SER A 67 11.16 -18.44 0.64
N VAL A 68 10.68 -19.67 0.37
CA VAL A 68 11.52 -20.87 0.26
C VAL A 68 12.50 -20.75 -0.93
N PHE A 69 12.03 -20.32 -2.10
CA PHE A 69 12.90 -20.16 -3.27
C PHE A 69 14.00 -19.11 -3.06
N TRP A 70 13.74 -18.06 -2.28
CA TRP A 70 14.75 -17.09 -1.86
C TRP A 70 15.74 -17.68 -0.85
N THR A 71 15.32 -18.58 0.05
CA THR A 71 16.25 -19.29 0.95
C THR A 71 17.17 -20.26 0.22
N LEU A 72 16.70 -20.89 -0.87
CA LEU A 72 17.49 -21.80 -1.70
C LEU A 72 18.39 -21.06 -2.71
N GLU A 73 18.49 -19.74 -2.61
CA GLU A 73 19.23 -18.85 -3.52
C GLU A 73 18.91 -19.03 -5.02
N ARG A 74 17.76 -19.60 -5.36
CA ARG A 74 17.29 -19.78 -6.75
C ARG A 74 16.72 -18.47 -7.32
N ARG A 75 17.61 -17.49 -7.54
CA ARG A 75 17.26 -16.09 -7.86
C ARG A 75 16.34 -15.92 -9.09
N ALA A 76 16.50 -16.76 -10.11
CA ALA A 76 15.67 -16.68 -11.32
C ALA A 76 14.22 -17.13 -11.06
N GLY A 77 14.03 -18.25 -10.36
CA GLY A 77 12.71 -18.75 -9.97
C GLY A 77 12.03 -17.81 -8.97
N ALA A 78 12.77 -17.35 -7.97
CA ALA A 78 12.28 -16.42 -6.95
C ALA A 78 11.83 -15.06 -7.55
N THR A 79 12.52 -14.60 -8.60
CA THR A 79 12.15 -13.40 -9.37
C THR A 79 10.82 -13.55 -10.11
N ARG A 80 10.56 -14.71 -10.71
CA ARG A 80 9.28 -14.99 -11.39
C ARG A 80 8.14 -15.07 -10.38
N ILE A 81 8.36 -15.72 -9.25
CA ILE A 81 7.38 -15.79 -8.15
C ILE A 81 7.05 -14.38 -7.64
N LEU A 82 8.06 -13.51 -7.45
CA LEU A 82 7.84 -12.11 -7.07
C LEU A 82 6.96 -11.37 -8.08
N LEU A 83 7.20 -11.51 -9.39
CA LEU A 83 6.35 -10.91 -10.41
C LEU A 83 4.92 -11.48 -10.37
N GLY A 84 4.78 -12.79 -10.18
CA GLY A 84 3.50 -13.47 -9.99
C GLY A 84 2.73 -12.93 -8.79
N THR A 85 3.38 -12.77 -7.62
CA THR A 85 2.75 -12.18 -6.43
C THR A 85 2.29 -10.75 -6.66
N THR A 86 3.06 -9.94 -7.38
CA THR A 86 2.66 -8.55 -7.70
C THR A 86 1.49 -8.49 -8.67
N ALA A 87 1.43 -9.38 -9.67
CA ALA A 87 0.30 -9.45 -10.58
C ALA A 87 -0.96 -9.91 -9.84
N LEU A 88 -0.84 -10.94 -9.00
CA LEU A 88 -1.95 -11.48 -8.23
C LEU A 88 -2.48 -10.47 -7.19
N SER A 89 -1.60 -9.68 -6.58
CA SER A 89 -2.01 -8.62 -5.64
C SER A 89 -2.79 -7.51 -6.34
N LEU A 90 -2.41 -7.15 -7.59
CA LEU A 90 -3.16 -6.17 -8.38
C LEU A 90 -4.54 -6.69 -8.78
N ILE A 91 -4.66 -7.97 -9.13
CA ILE A 91 -5.95 -8.62 -9.41
C ILE A 91 -6.84 -8.60 -8.15
N THR A 92 -6.27 -8.96 -6.99
CA THR A 92 -6.99 -8.97 -5.71
C THR A 92 -7.47 -7.57 -5.33
N LEU A 93 -6.67 -6.54 -5.60
CA LEU A 93 -7.05 -5.14 -5.41
C LEU A 93 -8.23 -4.75 -6.32
N ALA A 94 -8.17 -5.13 -7.60
CA ALA A 94 -9.23 -4.84 -8.56
C ALA A 94 -10.57 -5.44 -8.14
N ILE A 95 -10.57 -6.67 -7.65
CA ILE A 95 -11.78 -7.34 -7.15
C ILE A 95 -12.26 -6.70 -5.85
N SER A 96 -11.35 -6.26 -4.98
CA SER A 96 -11.71 -5.58 -3.73
C SER A 96 -12.43 -4.25 -3.96
N ALA A 97 -12.03 -3.49 -4.99
CA ALA A 97 -12.71 -2.27 -5.40
C ALA A 97 -14.16 -2.52 -5.85
N VAL A 98 -14.40 -3.63 -6.57
CA VAL A 98 -15.75 -4.02 -7.03
C VAL A 98 -16.62 -4.52 -5.87
N VAL A 99 -16.05 -5.29 -4.95
CA VAL A 99 -16.78 -5.82 -3.77
C VAL A 99 -17.22 -4.72 -2.82
N THR A 100 -16.38 -3.70 -2.62
CA THR A 100 -16.66 -2.59 -1.70
C THR A 100 -17.67 -1.59 -2.26
N ASN A 101 -17.81 -1.52 -3.59
CA ASN A 101 -18.74 -0.64 -4.29
C ASN A 101 -19.46 -1.44 -5.39
N PRO A 102 -20.45 -2.30 -5.03
CA PRO A 102 -21.24 -2.99 -6.04
C PRO A 102 -21.89 -1.94 -6.95
N PRO A 103 -21.84 -2.12 -8.29
CA PRO A 103 -22.46 -1.18 -9.21
C PRO A 103 -23.95 -1.08 -8.87
N ALA A 104 -24.34 0.05 -8.28
CA ALA A 104 -25.72 0.32 -7.91
C ALA A 104 -26.55 0.36 -9.21
N ALA A 105 -27.27 -0.71 -9.48
CA ALA A 105 -28.35 -0.71 -10.45
C ALA A 105 -29.48 0.16 -9.87
N GLY A 106 -29.43 1.47 -10.11
CA GLY A 106 -30.58 2.39 -9.93
C GLY A 106 -30.62 3.26 -8.67
N ALA A 107 -29.49 3.71 -8.11
CA ALA A 107 -29.52 4.73 -7.04
C ALA A 107 -29.06 6.11 -7.55
N ASP A 108 -29.96 7.09 -7.50
CA ASP A 108 -29.77 8.50 -7.87
C ASP A 108 -28.86 9.30 -6.90
N SER A 109 -28.09 8.63 -6.04
CA SER A 109 -27.04 9.30 -5.26
C SER A 109 -25.83 9.52 -6.15
N PRO A 110 -25.27 10.74 -6.24
CA PRO A 110 -24.06 10.97 -7.01
C PRO A 110 -22.90 10.23 -6.33
N ASN A 111 -22.61 9.01 -6.78
CA ASN A 111 -21.42 8.25 -6.42
C ASN A 111 -20.21 8.98 -7.00
N PHE A 112 -19.73 10.02 -6.29
CA PHE A 112 -18.51 10.74 -6.59
C PHE A 112 -17.31 9.83 -6.31
N GLY A 113 -17.09 8.85 -7.17
CA GLY A 113 -16.03 7.88 -7.01
C GLY A 113 -16.28 6.54 -7.67
N GLY A 114 -16.75 6.55 -8.93
CA GLY A 114 -16.89 5.32 -9.72
C GLY A 114 -15.64 4.44 -9.63
N ILE A 115 -15.80 3.14 -9.90
CA ILE A 115 -14.75 2.10 -9.77
C ILE A 115 -13.34 2.57 -10.19
N PRO A 116 -13.13 3.34 -11.28
CA PRO A 116 -11.80 3.84 -11.64
C PRO A 116 -11.15 4.76 -10.58
N LEU A 117 -11.88 5.67 -9.96
CA LEU A 117 -11.33 6.61 -8.98
C LEU A 117 -10.93 5.88 -7.69
N LEU A 118 -11.76 4.92 -7.25
CA LEU A 118 -11.47 4.06 -6.11
C LEU A 118 -10.22 3.22 -6.36
N LEU A 119 -10.10 2.63 -7.55
CA LEU A 119 -8.89 1.89 -7.94
C LEU A 119 -7.64 2.77 -7.92
N ILE A 120 -7.72 3.99 -8.45
CA ILE A 120 -6.57 4.91 -8.43
C ILE A 120 -6.22 5.30 -6.98
N ASN A 121 -7.23 5.53 -6.14
CA ASN A 121 -7.04 5.84 -4.72
C ASN A 121 -6.30 4.72 -3.99
N ASP A 122 -6.77 3.48 -4.15
CA ASP A 122 -6.22 2.31 -3.48
C ASP A 122 -4.84 1.95 -4.04
N LEU A 123 -4.64 2.08 -5.37
CA LEU A 123 -3.32 1.93 -5.99
C LEU A 123 -2.32 2.94 -5.46
N THR A 124 -2.75 4.17 -5.21
CA THR A 124 -1.86 5.21 -4.69
C THR A 124 -1.56 4.99 -3.21
N GLY A 125 -2.55 4.57 -2.41
CA GLY A 125 -2.35 4.18 -1.01
C GLY A 125 -1.41 2.98 -0.85
N THR A 126 -1.60 1.94 -1.66
CA THR A 126 -0.71 0.76 -1.69
C THR A 126 0.70 1.09 -2.16
N LEU A 127 0.85 2.01 -3.11
CA LEU A 127 2.16 2.53 -3.52
C LEU A 127 2.85 3.25 -2.36
N LEU A 128 2.14 4.14 -1.67
CA LEU A 128 2.69 4.97 -0.60
C LEU A 128 3.09 4.12 0.63
N LEU A 129 2.19 3.27 1.13
CA LEU A 129 2.49 2.34 2.25
C LEU A 129 3.53 1.29 1.87
N GLY A 130 3.39 0.69 0.69
CA GLY A 130 4.34 -0.30 0.19
C GLY A 130 5.74 0.30 0.02
N GLY A 131 5.84 1.55 -0.42
CA GLY A 131 7.09 2.29 -0.55
C GLY A 131 7.75 2.60 0.79
N ALA A 132 6.98 3.09 1.76
CA ALA A 132 7.48 3.35 3.11
C ALA A 132 8.03 2.06 3.75
N LEU A 133 7.25 0.98 3.71
CA LEU A 133 7.59 -0.30 4.33
C LEU A 133 8.80 -0.94 3.64
N THR A 134 8.83 -0.94 2.31
CA THR A 134 9.99 -1.42 1.53
C THR A 134 11.24 -0.60 1.84
N GLY A 135 11.11 0.73 1.93
CA GLY A 135 12.21 1.64 2.25
C GLY A 135 12.77 1.37 3.65
N MET A 136 11.91 1.19 4.64
CA MET A 136 12.29 0.86 6.02
C MET A 136 13.02 -0.49 6.10
N LEU A 137 12.46 -1.55 5.52
CA LEU A 137 13.07 -2.88 5.50
C LEU A 137 14.42 -2.88 4.78
N LEU A 138 14.50 -2.14 3.68
CA LEU A 138 15.75 -1.98 2.96
C LEU A 138 16.75 -1.27 3.86
N GLY A 139 16.36 -0.16 4.49
CA GLY A 139 17.18 0.53 5.47
C GLY A 139 17.75 -0.39 6.55
N HIS A 140 16.91 -1.19 7.19
CA HIS A 140 17.36 -2.15 8.20
C HIS A 140 18.38 -3.16 7.65
N SER A 141 18.16 -3.64 6.42
CA SER A 141 19.09 -4.55 5.74
C SER A 141 20.47 -3.92 5.50
N TYR A 142 20.57 -2.59 5.34
CA TYR A 142 21.87 -1.89 5.21
C TYR A 142 22.63 -1.86 6.54
N LEU A 143 21.95 -1.86 7.68
CA LEU A 143 22.59 -1.87 8.99
C LEU A 143 23.20 -3.24 9.30
N THR A 144 22.56 -4.32 8.84
CA THR A 144 23.07 -5.69 9.05
C THR A 144 24.06 -6.14 7.97
N THR A 145 24.03 -5.53 6.79
CA THR A 145 24.93 -5.83 5.67
C THR A 145 25.41 -4.54 4.97
N PRO A 146 26.48 -3.89 5.48
CA PRO A 146 26.88 -2.55 5.06
C PRO A 146 27.51 -2.45 3.66
N THR A 147 27.69 -3.57 2.95
CA THR A 147 28.33 -3.61 1.62
C THR A 147 27.40 -3.26 0.44
N MET A 148 26.15 -2.85 0.71
CA MET A 148 25.17 -2.55 -0.34
C MET A 148 25.32 -1.13 -0.92
N SER A 149 25.19 -1.02 -2.24
CA SER A 149 25.20 0.27 -2.97
C SER A 149 24.07 1.19 -2.50
N ILE A 150 24.24 2.51 -2.41
CA ILE A 150 23.18 3.45 -1.94
C ILE A 150 22.04 3.64 -2.97
N SER A 151 22.26 3.25 -4.24
CA SER A 151 21.35 3.48 -5.37
C SER A 151 19.92 2.93 -5.19
N PRO A 152 19.70 1.68 -4.70
CA PRO A 152 18.36 1.13 -4.45
C PRO A 152 17.54 1.94 -3.44
N LEU A 153 18.16 2.40 -2.35
CA LEU A 153 17.51 3.16 -1.30
C LEU A 153 17.04 4.53 -1.82
N SER A 154 17.86 5.20 -2.63
CA SER A 154 17.47 6.45 -3.28
C SER A 154 16.30 6.27 -4.26
N ARG A 155 16.25 5.15 -5.00
CA ARG A 155 15.14 4.86 -5.93
C ARG A 155 13.83 4.61 -5.19
N ILE A 156 13.86 3.84 -4.10
CA ILE A 156 12.66 3.61 -3.28
C ILE A 156 12.19 4.92 -2.65
N ASN A 157 13.09 5.74 -2.12
CA ASN A 157 12.71 7.04 -1.56
C ASN A 157 12.05 7.94 -2.61
N LEU A 158 12.54 7.91 -3.85
CA LEU A 158 11.92 8.64 -4.97
C LEU A 158 10.52 8.10 -5.27
N TYR A 159 10.34 6.77 -5.35
CA TYR A 159 9.01 6.19 -5.57
C TYR A 159 8.04 6.49 -4.42
N PHE A 160 8.53 6.51 -3.18
CA PHE A 160 7.77 6.92 -2.01
C PHE A 160 7.33 8.39 -2.11
N GLY A 161 8.24 9.29 -2.49
CA GLY A 161 7.91 10.71 -2.72
C GLY A 161 6.92 10.93 -3.86
N ILE A 162 7.06 10.22 -4.98
CA ILE A 162 6.07 10.26 -6.08
C ILE A 162 4.71 9.76 -5.60
N GLY A 163 4.67 8.66 -4.84
CA GLY A 163 3.43 8.15 -4.25
C GLY A 163 2.76 9.16 -3.34
N ALA A 164 3.53 9.86 -2.49
CA ALA A 164 3.03 10.93 -1.63
C ALA A 164 2.41 12.09 -2.43
N ILE A 165 3.08 12.52 -3.50
CA ILE A 165 2.58 13.60 -4.37
C ILE A 165 1.29 13.18 -5.07
N LEU A 166 1.25 11.98 -5.67
CA LEU A 166 0.05 11.46 -6.34
C LEU A 166 -1.12 11.36 -5.36
N LYS A 167 -0.88 10.87 -4.12
CA LYS A 167 -1.93 10.76 -3.10
C LYS A 167 -2.42 12.15 -2.67
N GLY A 168 -1.51 13.11 -2.53
CA GLY A 168 -1.84 14.49 -2.23
C GLY A 168 -2.74 15.12 -3.29
N ILE A 169 -2.37 14.98 -4.57
CA ILE A 169 -3.16 15.50 -5.69
C ILE A 169 -4.54 14.84 -5.72
N LEU A 170 -4.62 13.52 -5.59
CA LEU A 170 -5.89 12.81 -5.60
C LEU A 170 -6.79 13.24 -4.44
N CYS A 171 -6.25 13.28 -3.21
CA CYS A 171 -7.01 13.68 -2.03
C CYS A 171 -7.53 15.13 -2.17
N THR A 172 -6.68 16.06 -2.61
CA THR A 172 -7.11 17.45 -2.84
C THR A 172 -8.17 17.57 -3.94
N ALA A 173 -8.05 16.81 -5.03
CA ALA A 173 -9.04 16.79 -6.10
C ALA A 173 -10.40 16.22 -5.63
N VAL A 174 -10.38 15.11 -4.88
CA VAL A 174 -11.59 14.50 -4.31
C VAL A 174 -12.26 15.44 -3.30
N LEU A 175 -11.48 16.07 -2.42
CA LEU A 175 -12.02 17.06 -1.48
C LEU A 175 -12.61 18.27 -2.20
N PHE A 176 -11.94 18.79 -3.23
CA PHE A 176 -12.45 19.94 -3.98
C PHE A 176 -13.76 19.64 -4.73
N LEU A 177 -13.90 18.42 -5.25
CA LEU A 177 -15.11 17.98 -5.96
C LEU A 177 -16.24 17.56 -5.00
N GLY A 178 -15.89 16.97 -3.85
CA GLY A 178 -16.81 16.33 -2.91
C GLY A 178 -17.24 17.17 -1.70
N LEU A 179 -16.50 18.23 -1.31
CA LEU A 179 -16.94 19.14 -0.24
C LEU A 179 -18.08 20.04 -0.76
N ARG A 180 -19.31 19.54 -0.66
CA ARG A 180 -20.54 20.32 -0.81
C ARG A 180 -21.28 20.48 0.52
N THR A 181 -20.79 19.84 1.58
CA THR A 181 -21.46 19.68 2.88
C THR A 181 -20.78 20.45 3.99
N SER A 182 -21.56 20.95 4.96
CA SER A 182 -21.04 21.55 6.19
C SER A 182 -20.23 20.53 6.98
N LEU A 183 -18.92 20.77 7.14
CA LEU A 183 -18.06 19.89 7.92
C LEU A 183 -18.39 20.01 9.41
N SER A 184 -18.60 18.87 10.07
CA SER A 184 -18.59 18.82 11.53
C SER A 184 -17.17 19.08 12.05
N VAL A 185 -17.05 19.55 13.29
CA VAL A 185 -15.73 19.75 13.94
C VAL A 185 -14.93 18.44 13.98
N MET A 186 -15.60 17.32 14.27
CA MET A 186 -14.98 15.99 14.26
C MET A 186 -14.40 15.63 12.89
N THR A 187 -15.19 15.78 11.82
CA THR A 187 -14.75 15.51 10.45
C THR A 187 -13.60 16.43 10.04
N GLY A 188 -13.64 17.71 10.42
CA GLY A 188 -12.56 18.66 10.17
C GLY A 188 -11.25 18.26 10.86
N THR A 189 -11.32 17.80 12.11
CA THR A 189 -10.12 17.32 12.83
C THR A 189 -9.54 16.04 12.23
N MET A 190 -10.38 15.09 11.83
CA MET A 190 -9.94 13.87 11.15
C MET A 190 -9.32 14.18 9.79
N LEU A 191 -9.88 15.14 9.04
CA LEU A 191 -9.33 15.59 7.77
C LEU A 191 -7.98 16.30 7.94
N ALA A 192 -7.84 17.12 8.98
CA ALA A 192 -6.55 17.73 9.35
C ALA A 192 -5.52 16.65 9.70
N LEU A 193 -5.90 15.64 10.48
CA LEU A 193 -5.01 14.52 10.79
C LEU A 193 -4.61 13.73 9.53
N ARG A 194 -5.57 13.48 8.62
CA ARG A 194 -5.33 12.81 7.33
C ARG A 194 -4.33 13.58 6.48
N THR A 195 -4.53 14.90 6.32
CA THR A 195 -3.66 15.75 5.50
C THR A 195 -2.27 15.89 6.11
N LEU A 196 -2.16 16.07 7.42
CA LEU A 196 -0.87 16.19 8.10
C LEU A 196 -0.10 14.87 8.13
N ALA A 197 -0.71 13.78 8.60
CA ALA A 197 -0.04 12.50 8.77
C ALA A 197 0.10 11.72 7.45
N GLY A 198 -0.91 11.75 6.59
CA GLY A 198 -0.98 10.94 5.37
C GLY A 198 -0.39 11.59 4.11
N ILE A 199 -0.29 12.93 4.05
CA ILE A 199 0.15 13.64 2.83
C ILE A 199 1.37 14.52 3.10
N LEU A 200 1.28 15.41 4.10
CA LEU A 200 2.35 16.36 4.38
C LEU A 200 3.59 15.65 4.94
N SER A 201 3.39 14.76 5.92
CA SER A 201 4.49 14.03 6.55
C SER A 201 5.29 13.16 5.56
N PRO A 202 4.66 12.33 4.70
CA PRO A 202 5.40 11.50 3.73
C PRO A 202 6.24 12.33 2.76
N LEU A 203 5.73 13.50 2.35
CA LEU A 203 6.43 14.42 1.45
C LEU A 203 7.65 15.04 2.14
N ILE A 204 7.49 15.57 3.35
CA ILE A 204 8.60 16.12 4.15
C ILE A 204 9.65 15.04 4.40
N LEU A 205 9.23 13.85 4.84
CA LEU A 205 10.15 12.75 5.17
C LEU A 205 10.88 12.22 3.92
N SER A 206 10.22 12.19 2.76
CA SER A 206 10.89 11.84 1.50
C SER A 206 11.99 12.84 1.14
N LEU A 207 11.74 14.15 1.31
CA LEU A 207 12.73 15.20 1.08
C LEU A 207 13.89 15.11 2.08
N MET A 208 13.58 14.94 3.37
CA MET A 208 14.60 14.77 4.42
C MET A 208 15.47 13.54 4.15
N THR A 209 14.85 12.40 3.81
CA THR A 209 15.57 11.17 3.48
C THR A 209 16.48 11.39 2.27
N TRP A 210 16.01 12.08 1.22
CA TRP A 210 16.83 12.41 0.06
C TRP A 210 18.06 13.24 0.44
N GLN A 211 17.88 14.27 1.28
CA GLN A 211 18.99 15.08 1.77
C GLN A 211 19.99 14.25 2.60
N ILE A 212 19.50 13.41 3.51
CA ILE A 212 20.37 12.56 4.35
C ILE A 212 21.16 11.57 3.48
N LEU A 213 20.53 10.97 2.47
CA LEU A 213 21.19 10.06 1.53
C LEU A 213 22.30 10.74 0.72
N LYS A 214 22.19 12.05 0.45
CA LYS A 214 23.26 12.84 -0.19
C LYS A 214 24.55 12.84 0.65
N TYR A 215 24.42 12.85 1.98
CA TYR A 215 25.55 12.75 2.91
C TYR A 215 25.97 11.29 3.20
N LYS A 216 25.42 10.31 2.48
CA LYS A 216 25.69 8.87 2.64
C LYS A 216 25.44 8.32 4.05
N ASN A 217 24.66 9.03 4.87
CA ASN A 217 24.31 8.56 6.22
C ASN A 217 23.08 7.66 6.15
N THR A 218 23.31 6.35 5.95
CA THR A 218 22.23 5.38 5.81
C THR A 218 21.47 5.17 7.12
N GLN A 219 22.15 5.15 8.28
CA GLN A 219 21.53 4.94 9.59
C GLN A 219 20.53 6.05 9.97
N ALA A 220 20.85 7.31 9.70
CA ALA A 220 19.88 8.39 9.92
C ALA A 220 18.69 8.29 8.94
N ALA A 221 18.95 7.92 7.68
CA ALA A 221 17.91 7.76 6.67
C ALA A 221 16.91 6.65 7.02
N THR A 222 17.35 5.55 7.64
CA THR A 222 16.46 4.48 8.07
C THR A 222 15.51 4.92 9.18
N GLY A 223 16.00 5.70 10.16
CA GLY A 223 15.18 6.24 11.23
C GLY A 223 14.06 7.15 10.72
N VAL A 224 14.36 7.99 9.72
CA VAL A 224 13.36 8.85 9.07
C VAL A 224 12.32 8.02 8.31
N LEU A 225 12.74 6.97 7.59
CA LEU A 225 11.82 6.07 6.89
C LEU A 225 10.92 5.28 7.86
N PHE A 226 11.40 4.93 9.05
CA PHE A 226 10.59 4.30 10.10
C PHE A 226 9.45 5.21 10.57
N VAL A 227 9.76 6.49 10.85
CA VAL A 227 8.74 7.50 11.14
C VAL A 227 7.77 7.65 9.97
N GLY A 228 8.28 7.56 8.73
CA GLY A 228 7.47 7.54 7.51
C GLY A 228 6.45 6.42 7.50
N VAL A 229 6.83 5.18 7.81
CA VAL A 229 5.89 4.05 7.90
C VAL A 229 4.79 4.32 8.92
N ILE A 230 5.12 4.82 10.10
CA ILE A 230 4.13 5.08 11.16
C ILE A 230 3.13 6.14 10.72
N LEU A 231 3.60 7.29 10.24
CA LEU A 231 2.72 8.40 9.87
C LEU A 231 1.87 8.08 8.65
N THR A 232 2.44 7.38 7.65
CA THR A 232 1.70 6.92 6.48
C THR A 232 0.62 5.92 6.86
N PHE A 233 0.91 4.99 7.78
CA PHE A 233 -0.06 4.02 8.29
C PHE A 233 -1.20 4.69 9.07
N ILE A 234 -0.89 5.60 9.98
CA ILE A 234 -1.89 6.41 10.69
C ILE A 234 -2.76 7.18 9.69
N GLY A 235 -2.13 7.85 8.72
CA GLY A 235 -2.82 8.61 7.70
C GLY A 235 -3.79 7.75 6.88
N GLU A 236 -3.43 6.53 6.53
CA GLU A 236 -4.30 5.63 5.74
C GLU A 236 -5.42 5.01 6.58
N LEU A 237 -5.17 4.71 7.85
CA LEU A 237 -6.24 4.27 8.75
C LEU A 237 -7.32 5.34 8.93
N VAL A 238 -6.90 6.60 9.11
CA VAL A 238 -7.83 7.73 9.19
C VAL A 238 -8.59 7.90 7.87
N ALA A 239 -7.94 7.66 6.73
CA ALA A 239 -8.59 7.69 5.41
C ALA A 239 -9.69 6.63 5.30
N ALA A 240 -9.43 5.40 5.75
CA ALA A 240 -10.40 4.32 5.73
C ALA A 240 -11.64 4.64 6.58
N ILE A 241 -11.45 5.25 7.75
CA ILE A 241 -12.56 5.72 8.60
C ILE A 241 -13.33 6.84 7.92
N LEU A 242 -12.64 7.85 7.38
CA LEU A 242 -13.27 8.97 6.66
C LEU A 242 -14.03 8.50 5.41
N GLN A 243 -13.56 7.48 4.72
CA GLN A 243 -14.24 6.90 3.57
C GLN A 243 -15.55 6.23 3.96
N GLN A 244 -15.65 5.64 5.16
CA GLN A 244 -16.90 5.08 5.68
C GLN A 244 -17.90 6.18 6.05
N GLU A 245 -17.43 7.31 6.59
CA GLU A 245 -18.26 8.42 7.04
C GLU A 245 -18.73 9.34 5.89
N LEU A 246 -17.84 9.66 4.93
CA LEU A 246 -18.14 10.60 3.83
C LEU A 246 -18.50 9.91 2.51
N HIS A 247 -18.31 8.60 2.39
CA HIS A 247 -18.42 7.86 1.12
C HIS A 247 -17.50 8.41 0.01
N LEU A 248 -16.43 9.12 0.37
CA LEU A 248 -15.46 9.69 -0.56
C LEU A 248 -14.12 8.90 -0.50
N PRO A 249 -13.50 8.59 -1.65
CA PRO A 249 -12.19 7.93 -1.68
C PRO A 249 -11.06 8.92 -1.35
N LEU A 250 -10.51 8.87 -0.13
CA LEU A 250 -9.53 9.83 0.41
C LEU A 250 -8.11 9.26 0.66
#